data_AF-X1PGX1-F1
#
_entry.id   AF-X1PGX1-F1
#
_cell.length_a   1.000
_cell.length_b   1.000
_cell.length_c   1.000
_cell.angle_alpha   90.00
_cell.angle_beta   90.00
_cell.angle_gamma   90.00
#
_symmetry.space_group_name_H-M   'P 1'
#
loop_
_entity.id
_entity.type
_entity.pdbx_description
1 polymer ?
#
loop_
_entity_poly.entity_id
_entity_poly.type
_entity_poly.pdbx_seq_one_letter_code
_entity_poly.pdbx_strand_id
1 'polypeptide(L)'
;MELVRYFTALSKLNYGVDTGFYPLGSCTMKYNPKWHEDVAQLPGFASIHPYQPIGSVQGALQLMFELEEYLAEITGMSATSLAPMAGAEGELASILMVKAYHYARGDKIRNRILVPDSAHGTNPGYCRNVWV
;
A
#
# COMPACT_ATOMS: atom_id res chain seq x y z
N MET A 1 -2.40 -15.18 -32.91
CA MET A 1 -3.86 -15.00 -32.69
C MET A 1 -4.40 -15.93 -31.61
N GLU A 2 -3.87 -17.14 -31.43
CA GLU A 2 -4.28 -18.06 -30.34
C GLU A 2 -4.09 -17.46 -28.94
N LEU A 3 -2.97 -16.77 -28.68
CA LEU A 3 -2.70 -16.18 -27.36
C LEU A 3 -3.78 -15.17 -26.92
N VAL A 4 -4.21 -14.29 -27.83
CA VAL A 4 -5.26 -13.31 -27.56
C VAL A 4 -6.59 -14.01 -27.27
N ARG A 5 -6.95 -15.03 -28.07
CA ARG A 5 -8.16 -15.83 -27.85
C ARG A 5 -8.11 -16.55 -26.50
N TYR A 6 -6.96 -17.10 -26.14
CA TYR A 6 -6.75 -17.79 -24.87
C TYR A 6 -6.94 -16.84 -23.67
N PHE A 7 -6.29 -15.67 -23.66
CA PHE A 7 -6.47 -14.70 -22.57
C PHE A 7 -7.89 -14.13 -22.51
N THR A 8 -8.53 -13.86 -23.65
CA THR A 8 -9.94 -13.44 -23.67
C THR A 8 -10.89 -14.54 -23.17
N ALA A 9 -10.58 -15.81 -23.43
CA ALA A 9 -11.36 -16.92 -22.89
C ALA A 9 -11.20 -17.02 -21.37
N LEU A 10 -9.96 -16.93 -20.86
CA LEU A 10 -9.69 -16.92 -19.41
C LEU A 10 -10.34 -15.74 -18.70
N SER A 11 -10.32 -14.53 -19.29
CA SER A 11 -10.91 -13.35 -18.66
C SER A 11 -12.43 -13.50 -18.47
N LYS A 12 -13.12 -14.18 -19.39
CA LYS A 12 -14.56 -14.46 -19.31
C LYS A 12 -14.93 -15.49 -18.22
N LEU A 13 -13.97 -16.25 -17.72
CA LEU A 13 -14.18 -17.17 -16.59
C LEU A 13 -14.19 -16.43 -15.24
N ASN A 14 -13.70 -15.20 -15.20
CA ASN A 14 -13.67 -14.37 -14.00
C ASN A 14 -14.84 -13.37 -13.99
N TYR A 15 -15.53 -13.27 -12.86
CA TYR A 15 -16.44 -12.16 -12.61
C TYR A 15 -15.63 -11.01 -12.00
N GLY A 16 -15.64 -9.84 -12.64
CA GLY A 16 -14.88 -8.68 -12.19
C GLY A 16 -15.72 -7.41 -12.11
N VAL A 17 -15.07 -6.33 -11.68
CA VAL A 17 -15.69 -4.99 -11.55
C VAL A 17 -16.23 -4.43 -12.86
N ASP A 18 -15.70 -4.88 -14.01
CA ASP A 18 -16.18 -4.50 -15.34
C ASP A 18 -17.37 -5.32 -15.81
N THR A 19 -17.66 -6.45 -15.15
CA THR A 19 -18.76 -7.35 -15.50
C THR A 19 -20.06 -6.97 -14.78
N GLY A 20 -19.94 -6.46 -13.54
CA GLY A 20 -21.07 -5.99 -12.76
C GLY A 20 -20.68 -5.68 -11.32
N PHE A 21 -21.69 -5.53 -10.46
CA PHE A 21 -21.49 -5.15 -9.07
C PHE A 21 -20.79 -6.25 -8.26
N TYR A 22 -19.71 -5.91 -7.54
CA TYR A 22 -18.86 -6.87 -6.83
C TYR A 22 -18.74 -6.52 -5.32
N PRO A 23 -19.74 -6.87 -4.49
CA PRO A 23 -19.85 -6.40 -3.10
C PRO A 23 -19.00 -7.23 -2.12
N LEU A 24 -17.67 -7.13 -2.22
CA LEU A 24 -16.78 -7.69 -1.21
C LEU A 24 -16.61 -6.71 -0.05
N GLY A 25 -17.13 -7.09 1.12
CA GLY A 25 -16.92 -6.36 2.37
C GLY A 25 -15.43 -6.25 2.70
N SER A 26 -15.02 -5.13 3.31
CA SER A 26 -13.62 -4.79 3.63
C SER A 26 -12.69 -4.55 2.41
N CYS A 27 -13.08 -4.93 1.20
CA CYS A 27 -12.22 -4.80 0.00
C CYS A 27 -12.38 -3.48 -0.76
N THR A 28 -13.44 -2.70 -0.49
CA THR A 28 -13.69 -1.40 -1.14
C THR A 28 -13.61 -1.47 -2.67
N MET A 29 -14.40 -2.37 -3.28
CA MET A 29 -14.46 -2.60 -4.74
C MET A 29 -15.11 -1.42 -5.48
N LYS A 30 -14.44 -0.27 -5.47
CA LYS A 30 -14.86 0.98 -6.12
C LYS A 30 -14.54 0.96 -7.61
N TYR A 31 -14.96 2.02 -8.31
CA TYR A 31 -14.60 2.21 -9.70
C TYR A 31 -13.09 2.49 -9.87
N ASN A 32 -12.47 1.83 -10.86
CA ASN A 32 -11.11 2.07 -11.32
C ASN A 32 -11.16 2.76 -12.70
N PRO A 33 -10.95 4.08 -12.79
CA PRO A 33 -10.92 4.81 -14.06
C PRO A 33 -9.92 4.21 -15.04
N LYS A 34 -10.34 3.98 -16.29
CA LYS A 34 -9.51 3.29 -17.29
C LYS A 34 -8.24 4.05 -17.67
N TRP A 35 -8.30 5.38 -17.66
CA TRP A 35 -7.15 6.24 -17.97
C TRP A 35 -6.04 6.19 -16.91
N HIS A 36 -6.30 5.63 -15.71
CA HIS A 36 -5.24 5.43 -14.71
C HIS A 36 -4.14 4.51 -15.23
N GLU A 37 -4.48 3.50 -16.03
CA GLU A 37 -3.49 2.60 -16.66
C GLU A 37 -2.62 3.37 -17.67
N ASP A 38 -3.21 4.28 -18.45
CA ASP A 38 -2.48 5.12 -19.40
C ASP A 38 -1.46 6.02 -18.68
N VAL A 39 -1.86 6.60 -17.54
CA VAL A 39 -0.99 7.45 -16.71
C VAL A 39 0.11 6.63 -16.03
N ALA A 40 -0.22 5.46 -15.49
CA ALA A 40 0.77 4.57 -14.87
C ALA A 40 1.83 4.10 -15.87
N GLN A 41 1.49 3.99 -17.16
CA GLN A 41 2.40 3.60 -18.23
C GLN A 41 3.30 4.72 -18.76
N LEU A 42 3.15 5.96 -18.28
CA LEU A 42 4.02 7.05 -18.70
C LEU A 42 5.51 6.68 -18.48
N PRO A 43 6.40 6.91 -19.45
CA PRO A 43 7.82 6.54 -19.34
C PRO A 43 8.52 7.14 -18.11
N GLY A 44 8.06 8.33 -17.68
CA GLY A 44 8.51 9.00 -16.46
C GLY A 44 8.09 8.31 -15.16
N PHE A 45 7.37 7.18 -15.22
CA PHE A 45 7.06 6.32 -14.09
C PHE A 45 7.47 4.87 -14.37
N ALA A 46 6.93 4.26 -15.44
CA ALA A 46 7.10 2.84 -15.73
C ALA A 46 8.54 2.43 -16.14
N SER A 47 9.35 3.38 -16.61
CA SER A 47 10.72 3.12 -17.10
C SER A 47 11.81 3.67 -16.18
N ILE A 48 11.46 4.05 -14.94
CA ILE A 48 12.44 4.47 -13.94
C ILE A 48 13.10 3.24 -13.31
N HIS A 49 14.42 3.21 -13.34
CA HIS A 49 15.17 2.27 -12.50
C HIS A 49 15.34 2.86 -11.09
N PRO A 50 15.05 2.12 -10.00
CA PRO A 50 15.05 2.67 -8.64
C PRO A 50 16.35 3.34 -8.19
N TYR A 51 17.49 2.92 -8.75
CA TYR A 51 18.82 3.50 -8.46
C TYR A 51 19.30 4.50 -9.52
N GLN A 52 18.41 5.07 -10.35
CA GLN A 52 18.79 6.17 -11.24
C GLN A 52 19.24 7.41 -10.45
N PRO A 53 20.11 8.26 -11.02
CA PRO A 53 20.48 9.52 -10.40
C PRO A 53 19.25 10.35 -10.01
N ILE A 54 19.20 10.85 -8.78
CA ILE A 54 18.05 11.59 -8.23
C ILE A 54 17.63 12.77 -9.15
N GLY A 55 18.61 13.45 -9.76
CA GLY A 55 18.35 14.55 -10.68
C GLY A 55 17.56 14.17 -11.93
N SER A 56 17.54 12.90 -12.35
CA SER A 56 16.80 12.46 -13.53
C SER A 56 15.35 12.04 -13.25
N VAL A 57 14.92 12.00 -11.99
CA VAL A 57 13.61 11.45 -11.57
C VAL A 57 12.76 12.45 -10.76
N GLN A 58 13.05 13.75 -10.87
CA GLN A 58 12.40 14.79 -10.05
C GLN A 58 10.87 14.81 -10.18
N GLY A 59 10.31 14.50 -11.35
CA GLY A 59 8.85 14.44 -11.54
C GLY A 59 8.18 13.34 -10.71
N ALA A 60 8.80 12.16 -10.60
CA ALA A 60 8.28 11.08 -9.77
C ALA A 60 8.39 11.42 -8.28
N LEU A 61 9.50 12.04 -7.87
CA LEU A 61 9.70 12.49 -6.49
C LEU A 61 8.70 13.58 -6.08
N GLN A 62 8.40 14.52 -6.97
CA GLN A 62 7.36 15.53 -6.75
C GLN A 62 5.99 14.87 -6.54
N LEU A 63 5.61 13.92 -7.39
CA LEU A 63 4.35 13.19 -7.25
C LEU A 63 4.26 12.46 -5.91
N MET A 64 5.34 11.80 -5.50
CA MET A 64 5.40 11.11 -4.21
C MET A 64 5.23 12.09 -3.05
N PHE A 65 5.93 13.23 -3.09
CA PHE A 65 5.84 14.26 -2.06
C PHE A 65 4.42 14.85 -1.95
N GLU A 66 3.81 15.23 -3.08
CA GLU A 66 2.44 15.77 -3.09
C GLU A 66 1.44 14.75 -2.56
N LEU A 67 1.60 13.46 -2.90
CA LEU A 67 0.76 12.40 -2.35
C LEU A 67 0.94 12.25 -0.83
N GLU A 68 2.17 12.34 -0.32
CA GLU A 68 2.44 12.29 1.12
C GLU A 68 1.75 13.43 1.88
N GLU A 69 1.80 14.65 1.33
CA GLU A 69 1.14 15.83 1.87
C GLU A 69 -0.39 15.68 1.88
N TYR A 70 -0.99 15.25 0.76
CA TYR A 70 -2.44 15.02 0.69
C TYR A 70 -2.90 13.95 1.69
N LEU A 71 -2.14 12.86 1.84
CA LEU A 71 -2.47 11.82 2.81
C LEU A 71 -2.30 12.31 4.26
N ALA A 72 -1.28 13.12 4.54
CA ALA A 72 -1.09 13.73 5.85
C ALA A 72 -2.26 14.64 6.21
N GLU A 73 -2.73 15.46 5.26
CA GLU A 73 -3.89 16.32 5.43
C GLU A 73 -5.17 15.51 5.70
N ILE A 74 -5.47 14.52 4.85
CA ILE A 74 -6.68 13.68 4.97
C ILE A 74 -6.72 12.92 6.31
N THR A 75 -5.56 12.46 6.79
CA THR A 75 -5.46 11.66 8.02
C THR A 75 -5.23 12.49 9.29
N GLY A 76 -4.89 13.76 9.16
CA GLY A 76 -4.50 14.63 10.28
C GLY A 76 -3.16 14.26 10.91
N MET A 77 -2.29 13.54 10.19
CA MET A 77 -0.97 13.13 10.65
C MET A 77 0.08 14.20 10.34
N SER A 78 1.17 14.24 11.10
CA SER A 78 2.29 15.16 10.82
C SER A 78 3.09 14.80 9.56
N ALA A 79 3.08 13.54 9.16
CA ALA A 79 3.77 13.02 7.98
C ALA A 79 3.20 11.66 7.60
N THR A 80 3.41 11.26 6.35
CA THR A 80 3.13 9.91 5.84
C THR A 80 4.35 9.34 5.14
N SER A 81 4.36 8.01 4.91
CA SER A 81 5.44 7.35 4.19
C SER A 81 4.85 6.43 3.13
N LEU A 82 5.38 6.52 1.91
CA LEU A 82 4.98 5.66 0.79
C LEU A 82 5.83 4.38 0.65
N ALA A 83 6.70 4.09 1.63
CA ALA A 83 7.58 2.92 1.57
C ALA A 83 6.84 1.56 1.70
N PRO A 84 5.83 1.41 2.57
CA PRO A 84 5.07 0.15 2.66
C PRO A 84 4.23 -0.10 1.40
N MET A 85 4.37 -1.27 0.79
CA MET A 85 3.71 -1.62 -0.47
C MET A 85 2.39 -2.37 -0.28
N ALA A 86 2.05 -2.72 0.96
CA ALA A 86 0.78 -3.35 1.32
C ALA A 86 0.30 -2.88 2.69
N GLY A 87 -1.02 -2.91 2.94
CA GLY A 87 -1.58 -2.51 4.24
C GLY A 87 -0.99 -3.30 5.42
N ALA A 88 -0.80 -4.60 5.22
CA ALA A 88 -0.18 -5.51 6.18
C ALA A 88 1.29 -5.14 6.52
N GLU A 89 2.05 -4.65 5.52
CA GLU A 89 3.40 -4.13 5.72
C GLU A 89 3.38 -2.78 6.45
N GLY A 90 2.39 -1.93 6.16
CA GLY A 90 2.16 -0.67 6.88
C GLY A 90 1.88 -0.91 8.38
N GLU A 91 1.08 -1.92 8.70
CA GLU A 91 0.85 -2.35 10.09
C GLU A 91 2.18 -2.74 10.77
N LEU A 92 3.00 -3.58 10.14
CA LEU A 92 4.31 -3.96 10.69
C LEU A 92 5.24 -2.76 10.88
N ALA A 93 5.35 -1.89 9.87
CA ALA A 93 6.18 -0.69 9.93
C ALA A 93 5.76 0.22 11.09
N SER A 94 4.46 0.39 11.30
CA SER A 94 3.94 1.20 12.41
C SER A 94 4.31 0.62 13.79
N ILE A 95 4.23 -0.70 13.97
CA ILE A 95 4.60 -1.36 15.22
C ILE A 95 6.11 -1.22 15.47
N LEU A 96 6.93 -1.37 14.43
CA LEU A 96 8.38 -1.18 14.52
C LEU A 96 8.75 0.27 14.86
N MET A 97 8.06 1.25 14.28
CA MET A 97 8.22 2.67 14.60
C MET A 97 7.89 2.96 16.08
N VAL A 98 6.76 2.44 16.57
CA VAL A 98 6.37 2.59 17.99
C VAL A 98 7.39 1.92 18.92
N LYS A 99 7.89 0.73 18.57
CA LYS A 99 8.97 0.05 19.29
C LYS A 99 10.24 0.91 19.36
N ALA A 100 10.68 1.44 18.22
CA ALA A 100 11.86 2.30 18.15
C ALA A 100 11.70 3.57 19.00
N TYR A 101 10.51 4.18 18.99
CA TYR A 101 10.17 5.34 19.82
C TYR A 101 10.25 5.08 21.32
N HIS A 102 9.80 3.90 21.79
CA HIS A 102 9.96 3.52 23.20
C HIS A 102 11.41 3.23 23.56
N TYR A 103 12.15 2.52 22.69
CA TYR A 103 13.57 2.22 22.89
C TYR A 103 14.44 3.48 22.99
N ALA A 104 14.19 4.46 22.13
CA ALA A 104 14.92 5.74 22.11
C ALA A 104 14.78 6.54 23.42
N ARG A 105 13.71 6.29 24.18
CA ARG A 105 13.43 6.94 25.47
C ARG A 105 13.75 6.06 26.68
N GLY A 106 14.40 4.92 26.46
CA GLY A 106 14.76 3.96 27.52
C GLY A 106 13.60 3.09 28.02
N ASP A 107 12.41 3.18 27.43
CA ASP A 107 11.22 2.44 27.84
C ASP A 107 11.18 1.05 27.19
N LYS A 108 12.05 0.15 27.68
CA LYS A 108 12.22 -1.20 27.10
C LYS A 108 11.19 -2.22 27.60
N ILE A 109 10.38 -1.87 28.60
CA ILE A 109 9.42 -2.79 29.23
C ILE A 109 8.08 -2.85 28.48
N ARG A 110 7.76 -1.84 27.65
CA ARG A 110 6.52 -1.82 26.86
C ARG A 110 6.62 -2.74 25.65
N ASN A 111 6.15 -3.97 25.84
CA ASN A 111 6.19 -5.05 24.84
C ASN A 111 4.81 -5.73 24.64
N ARG A 112 3.72 -5.11 25.12
CA ARG A 112 2.36 -5.64 24.99
C ARG A 112 1.54 -4.78 24.03
N ILE A 113 0.83 -5.43 23.12
CA ILE A 113 -0.09 -4.80 22.17
C ILE A 113 -1.48 -5.38 22.43
N LEU A 114 -2.48 -4.51 22.56
CA LEU A 114 -3.88 -4.91 22.71
C LEU A 114 -4.50 -5.01 21.32
N VAL A 115 -5.08 -6.17 21.00
CA VAL A 115 -5.75 -6.44 19.73
C VAL A 115 -7.16 -6.93 20.04
N PRO A 116 -8.22 -6.26 19.53
CA PRO A 116 -9.58 -6.74 19.72
C PRO A 116 -9.85 -7.99 18.86
N ASP A 117 -10.75 -8.86 19.32
CA ASP A 117 -11.09 -10.11 18.60
C ASP A 117 -11.72 -9.87 17.23
N SER A 118 -12.27 -8.67 16.98
CA SER A 118 -12.82 -8.26 15.70
C SER A 118 -11.79 -7.72 14.70
N ALA A 119 -10.52 -7.63 15.09
CA ALA A 119 -9.47 -7.12 14.21
C ALA A 119 -9.29 -8.00 12.97
N HIS A 120 -8.82 -7.38 11.89
CA HIS A 120 -8.42 -8.12 10.70
C HIS A 120 -7.28 -9.09 11.03
N GLY A 121 -7.26 -10.26 10.37
CA GLY A 121 -6.34 -11.36 10.73
C GLY A 121 -4.85 -11.04 10.56
N THR A 122 -4.51 -9.96 9.83
CA THR A 122 -3.13 -9.48 9.66
C THR A 122 -2.54 -8.92 10.95
N ASN A 123 -3.35 -8.20 11.74
CA ASN A 123 -2.93 -7.50 12.95
C ASN A 123 -2.28 -8.42 14.00
N PRO A 124 -2.91 -9.53 14.45
CA PRO A 124 -2.30 -10.42 15.44
C PRO A 124 -1.05 -11.13 14.90
N GLY A 125 -0.96 -11.39 13.59
CA GLY A 125 0.19 -12.02 12.95
C GLY A 125 1.48 -11.20 13.10
N TYR A 126 1.40 -9.89 12.85
CA TYR A 126 2.58 -9.01 12.98
C TYR A 126 2.97 -8.72 14.42
N CYS A 127 1.99 -8.59 15.32
CA CYS A 127 2.27 -8.36 16.74
C CYS A 127 3.19 -9.45 17.33
N ARG A 128 3.02 -10.70 16.89
CA ARG A 128 3.83 -11.84 17.36
C ARG A 128 5.28 -11.80 16.88
N ASN A 129 5.56 -11.18 15.74
CA ASN A 129 6.89 -11.20 15.11
C ASN A 129 7.82 -10.06 15.58
N VAL A 130 7.29 -9.06 16.28
CA VAL A 130 8.08 -7.87 16.69
C VAL A 130 8.70 -8.01 18.08
N TRP A 131 8.10 -8.84 18.93
CA TRP A 131 8.50 -9.05 20.33
C TRP A 131 8.65 -10.55 20.59
N VAL A 132 9.69 -11.16 20.01
CA VAL A 132 10.17 -12.49 20.37
C VAL A 132 11.38 -12.34 21.29
#